data_AF-A0A662TY78-F1
#
_entry.id   AF-A0A662TY78-F1
#
_cell.length_a   1.000
_cell.length_b   1.000
_cell.length_c   1.000
_cell.angle_alpha   90.00
_cell.angle_beta   90.00
_cell.angle_gamma   90.00
#
_symmetry.space_group_name_H-M   'P 1'
#
loop_
_entity.id
_entity.type
_entity.pdbx_description
1 polymer ?
#
loop_
_entity_poly.entity_id
_entity_poly.type
_entity_poly.pdbx_seq_one_letter_code
_entity_poly.pdbx_strand_id
1 'polypeptide(L)'
;MNAKYVLPVLMALCLVFTAGLFVGSNSNYSAEDTIKYNAIMCAKVIKSDGRVIDLGCQHNLLVDQGKDYILELMSGIDQVGATPGTDYAKYISLSTNSTAPDASWTVIPDEITSGGLERAAGTCTRNAVGNWTCSNTFTATTSFTGVQLTGLNWNGTAGAQSLVAAAQFSAVNLEANDQLQIKWTITVS
;
A
#
# COMPACT_ATOMS: atom_id res chain seq x y z
N MET A 1 -70.91 21.19 15.72
CA MET A 1 -69.85 20.83 16.69
C MET A 1 -69.66 21.98 17.66
N ASN A 2 -69.74 21.71 18.97
CA ASN A 2 -69.73 22.72 20.02
C ASN A 2 -68.33 23.33 20.17
N ALA A 3 -68.21 24.64 19.93
CA ALA A 3 -66.95 25.41 20.01
C ALA A 3 -66.24 25.36 21.38
N LYS A 4 -66.90 24.85 22.42
CA LYS A 4 -66.37 24.72 23.78
C LYS A 4 -65.33 23.61 23.95
N TYR A 5 -65.16 22.71 22.97
CA TYR A 5 -64.20 21.60 23.04
C TYR A 5 -63.06 21.69 22.00
N VAL A 6 -63.10 22.67 21.09
CA VAL A 6 -62.09 22.84 20.03
C VAL A 6 -60.81 23.46 20.58
N LEU A 7 -60.93 24.39 21.54
CA LEU A 7 -59.80 25.11 22.14
C LEU A 7 -58.88 24.24 23.02
N PRO A 8 -59.38 23.35 23.92
CA PRO A 8 -58.49 22.50 24.71
C PRO A 8 -57.84 21.37 23.90
N VAL A 9 -58.48 20.90 22.82
CA VAL A 9 -57.93 19.84 21.95
C VAL A 9 -56.80 20.38 21.07
N LEU A 10 -56.88 21.64 20.61
CA LEU A 10 -55.79 22.27 19.85
C LEU A 10 -54.56 22.55 20.73
N MET A 11 -54.76 22.89 22.00
CA MET A 11 -53.67 23.20 22.94
C MET A 11 -52.94 21.92 23.39
N ALA A 12 -53.65 20.80 23.52
CA ALA A 12 -53.05 19.50 23.78
C ALA A 12 -52.18 19.02 22.60
N LEU A 13 -52.63 19.22 21.35
CA LEU A 13 -51.85 18.82 20.16
C LEU A 13 -50.54 19.62 20.00
N CYS A 14 -50.52 20.91 20.38
CA CYS A 14 -49.31 21.72 20.34
C CYS A 14 -48.24 21.29 21.36
N LEU A 15 -48.64 20.73 22.52
CA LEU A 15 -47.69 20.23 23.52
C LEU A 15 -47.08 18.88 23.13
N VAL A 16 -47.78 18.03 22.36
CA VAL A 16 -47.21 16.77 21.85
C VAL A 16 -46.23 17.02 20.70
N PHE A 17 -46.37 18.13 19.97
CA PHE A 17 -45.45 18.48 18.88
C PHE A 17 -44.13 19.10 19.37
N THR A 18 -44.08 19.68 20.57
CA THR A 18 -42.86 20.27 21.14
C THR A 18 -41.96 19.27 21.86
N ALA A 19 -42.46 18.06 22.19
CA ALA A 19 -41.65 17.00 22.80
C ALA A 19 -41.00 16.03 21.78
N GLY A 20 -41.39 16.11 20.50
CA GLY A 20 -40.96 15.18 19.45
C GLY A 20 -39.77 15.63 18.58
N LEU A 21 -39.19 16.81 18.80
CA LEU A 21 -38.24 17.42 17.87
C LEU A 21 -36.79 17.59 18.39
N PHE A 22 -36.43 16.93 19.48
CA PHE A 22 -35.03 16.88 19.93
C PHE A 22 -34.59 15.45 20.25
N VAL A 23 -34.69 14.57 19.25
CA VAL A 23 -33.68 13.51 19.09
C VAL A 23 -32.77 13.94 17.95
N GLY A 24 -32.08 15.07 18.16
CA GLY A 24 -30.85 15.32 17.44
C GLY A 24 -29.87 14.26 17.91
N SER A 25 -29.65 13.25 17.08
CA SER A 25 -28.53 12.33 17.23
C SER A 25 -27.28 13.19 17.37
N ASN A 26 -26.74 13.31 18.58
CA ASN A 26 -25.38 13.78 18.76
C ASN A 26 -24.49 12.65 18.25
N SER A 27 -24.39 12.52 16.93
CA SER A 27 -23.30 11.81 16.31
C SER A 27 -22.06 12.63 16.61
N ASN A 28 -21.46 12.36 17.77
CA ASN A 28 -20.08 12.70 18.03
C ASN A 28 -19.27 11.84 17.05
N TYR A 29 -19.19 12.24 15.78
CA TYR A 29 -18.16 11.77 14.89
C TYR A 29 -16.85 12.26 15.52
N SER A 30 -16.20 11.34 16.21
CA SER A 30 -14.82 11.48 16.66
C SER A 30 -13.97 11.91 15.46
N ALA A 31 -12.97 12.74 15.72
CA ALA A 31 -12.01 13.32 14.76
C ALA A 31 -11.85 12.51 13.46
N GLU A 32 -11.93 13.22 12.33
CA GLU A 32 -11.89 12.70 10.94
C GLU A 32 -11.27 11.30 10.82
N ASP A 33 -12.11 10.32 10.47
CA ASP A 33 -11.68 8.98 10.12
C ASP A 33 -10.84 9.06 8.83
N THR A 34 -9.55 9.30 8.98
CA THR A 34 -8.61 9.57 7.89
C THR A 34 -7.82 8.31 7.60
N ILE A 35 -7.81 7.86 6.35
CA ILE A 35 -6.99 6.72 5.94
C ILE A 35 -5.50 7.07 6.09
N LYS A 36 -4.77 6.31 6.92
CA LYS A 36 -3.32 6.41 7.04
C LYS A 36 -2.65 5.22 6.37
N TYR A 37 -1.82 5.51 5.38
CA TYR A 37 -0.91 4.54 4.80
C TYR A 37 0.46 4.62 5.50
N ASN A 38 0.86 3.55 6.17
CA ASN A 38 2.20 3.41 6.74
C ASN A 38 2.82 2.12 6.24
N ALA A 39 3.95 2.23 5.56
CA ALA A 39 4.66 1.07 5.09
C ALA A 39 6.18 1.21 5.31
N ILE A 40 6.80 0.05 5.45
CA ILE A 40 8.21 -0.13 5.70
C ILE A 40 8.71 -1.25 4.78
N MET A 41 9.87 -1.04 4.17
CA MET A 41 10.59 -2.03 3.40
C MET A 41 11.89 -2.38 4.12
N CYS A 42 12.12 -3.66 4.38
CA CYS A 42 13.37 -4.16 4.97
C CYS A 42 14.12 -5.04 3.97
N ALA A 43 15.44 -4.92 3.96
CA ALA A 43 16.32 -5.70 3.09
C ALA A 43 17.41 -6.41 3.90
N LYS A 44 17.79 -7.61 3.46
CA LYS A 44 18.97 -8.31 3.98
C LYS A 44 19.61 -9.15 2.90
N VAL A 45 20.93 -9.32 2.99
CA VAL A 45 21.70 -10.21 2.12
C VAL A 45 22.09 -11.47 2.87
N ILE A 46 21.98 -12.61 2.20
CA ILE A 46 22.50 -13.90 2.65
C ILE A 46 23.60 -14.26 1.67
N LYS A 47 24.85 -14.22 2.12
CA LYS A 47 26.00 -14.57 1.29
C LYS A 47 26.04 -16.07 1.04
N SER A 48 26.69 -16.49 -0.03
CA SER A 48 26.86 -17.91 -0.38
C SER A 48 27.51 -18.76 0.72
N ASP A 49 28.30 -18.14 1.61
CA ASP A 49 28.90 -18.76 2.80
C ASP A 49 27.94 -18.86 4.01
N GLY A 50 26.69 -18.41 3.85
CA GLY A 50 25.66 -18.39 4.89
C GLY A 50 25.68 -17.14 5.79
N ARG A 51 26.61 -16.20 5.62
CA ARG A 51 26.61 -14.96 6.42
C ARG A 51 25.43 -14.08 6.06
N VAL A 52 24.76 -13.54 7.08
CA VAL A 52 23.65 -12.61 6.91
C VAL A 52 24.13 -11.18 7.16
N ILE A 53 23.83 -10.29 6.23
CA ILE A 53 24.07 -8.86 6.33
C ILE A 53 22.70 -8.18 6.35
N ASP A 54 22.33 -7.60 7.48
CA ASP A 54 21.10 -6.82 7.60
C ASP A 54 21.33 -5.42 7.00
N LEU A 55 20.49 -5.02 6.05
CA LEU A 55 20.52 -3.68 5.44
C LEU A 55 19.52 -2.73 6.12
N GLY A 56 18.77 -3.22 7.11
CA GLY A 56 17.81 -2.45 7.88
C GLY A 56 16.48 -2.26 7.16
N CYS A 57 15.67 -1.37 7.74
CA CYS A 57 14.34 -1.05 7.27
C CYS A 57 14.23 0.44 6.94
N GLN A 58 13.54 0.77 5.86
CA GLN A 58 13.31 2.13 5.38
C GLN A 58 11.83 2.37 5.16
N HIS A 59 11.38 3.61 5.35
CA HIS A 59 10.08 4.01 4.86
C HIS A 59 10.07 3.97 3.34
N ASN A 60 8.97 3.51 2.77
CA ASN A 60 8.74 3.59 1.34
C ASN A 60 7.92 4.83 0.98
N LEU A 61 8.03 5.20 -0.29
CA LEU A 61 7.16 6.17 -0.92
C LEU A 61 6.02 5.44 -1.64
N LEU A 62 4.78 5.76 -1.28
CA LEU A 62 3.61 5.46 -2.10
C LEU A 62 3.59 6.47 -3.25
N VAL A 63 3.82 6.01 -4.48
CA VAL A 63 3.87 6.88 -5.67
C VAL A 63 2.46 7.30 -6.08
N ASP A 64 2.33 8.31 -6.93
CA ASP A 64 1.04 8.83 -7.38
C ASP A 64 0.24 7.76 -8.12
N GLN A 65 0.90 7.00 -9.00
CA GLN A 65 0.32 5.82 -9.65
C GLN A 65 -0.21 4.77 -8.63
N GLY A 66 0.47 4.61 -7.50
CA GLY A 66 0.03 3.72 -6.42
C GLY A 66 -1.23 4.21 -5.71
N LYS A 67 -1.43 5.52 -5.62
CA LYS A 67 -2.66 6.12 -5.08
C LYS A 67 -3.82 5.89 -6.05
N ASP A 68 -3.58 6.08 -7.36
CA ASP A 68 -4.59 5.83 -8.40
C ASP A 68 -4.96 4.34 -8.49
N TYR A 69 -3.98 3.45 -8.32
CA TYR A 69 -4.24 2.02 -8.19
C TYR A 69 -5.17 1.70 -7.01
N ILE A 70 -4.96 2.32 -5.84
CA ILE A 70 -5.86 2.15 -4.68
C ILE A 70 -7.25 2.72 -4.99
N LEU A 71 -7.32 3.91 -5.61
CA LEU A 71 -8.57 4.53 -6.02
C LEU A 71 -9.35 3.59 -6.95
N GLU A 72 -8.71 3.02 -7.95
CA GLU A 72 -9.32 2.11 -8.91
C GLU A 72 -9.88 0.86 -8.22
N LEU A 73 -9.10 0.24 -7.33
CA LEU A 73 -9.55 -0.94 -6.58
C LEU A 73 -10.72 -0.64 -5.63
N MET A 74 -10.81 0.56 -5.08
CA MET A 74 -11.85 0.94 -4.12
C MET A 74 -13.12 1.48 -4.78
N SER A 75 -12.98 2.19 -5.90
CA SER A 75 -14.09 2.89 -6.55
C SER A 75 -14.63 2.20 -7.80
N GLY A 76 -13.82 1.33 -8.43
CA GLY A 76 -14.10 0.77 -9.75
C GLY A 76 -13.88 1.75 -10.91
N ILE A 77 -13.31 2.94 -10.65
CA ILE A 77 -12.92 3.89 -11.69
C ILE A 77 -11.58 3.45 -12.29
N ASP A 78 -11.57 3.08 -13.56
CA ASP A 78 -10.36 2.74 -14.30
C ASP A 78 -9.47 3.98 -14.50
N GLN A 79 -8.26 3.97 -13.94
CA GLN A 79 -7.26 5.04 -14.06
C GLN A 79 -5.91 4.50 -14.54
N VAL A 80 -5.53 3.32 -14.07
CA VAL A 80 -4.26 2.67 -14.34
C VAL A 80 -4.42 1.31 -15.04
N GLY A 81 -5.66 0.89 -15.33
CA GLY A 81 -5.98 -0.37 -16.01
C GLY A 81 -5.71 -1.60 -15.15
N ALA A 82 -5.80 -1.48 -13.82
CA ALA A 82 -5.59 -2.58 -12.90
C ALA A 82 -6.90 -3.35 -12.68
N THR A 83 -6.92 -4.64 -13.00
CA THR A 83 -8.11 -5.46 -12.89
C THR A 83 -8.28 -6.00 -11.46
N PRO A 84 -9.31 -5.57 -10.69
CA PRO A 84 -9.55 -6.08 -9.35
C PRO A 84 -9.69 -7.59 -9.34
N GLY A 85 -9.09 -8.25 -8.35
CA GLY A 85 -9.13 -9.70 -8.23
C GLY A 85 -8.03 -10.45 -9.00
N THR A 86 -7.26 -9.77 -9.85
CA THR A 86 -6.16 -10.38 -10.62
C THR A 86 -4.84 -9.62 -10.45
N ASP A 87 -4.88 -8.29 -10.49
CA ASP A 87 -3.73 -7.40 -10.38
C ASP A 87 -3.47 -7.02 -8.93
N TYR A 88 -2.86 -7.93 -8.17
CA TYR A 88 -2.47 -7.67 -6.78
C TYR A 88 -1.05 -7.10 -6.70
N ALA A 89 -0.88 -6.02 -5.92
CA ALA A 89 0.42 -5.43 -5.56
C ALA A 89 1.31 -6.39 -4.74
N LYS A 90 1.92 -7.37 -5.42
CA LYS A 90 2.74 -8.43 -4.83
C LYS A 90 4.08 -8.64 -5.54
N TYR A 91 4.28 -8.05 -6.70
CA TYR A 91 5.49 -8.26 -7.50
C TYR A 91 6.59 -7.32 -7.04
N ILE A 92 7.72 -7.87 -6.63
CA ILE A 92 8.86 -7.11 -6.12
C ILE A 92 9.90 -7.01 -7.24
N SER A 93 10.34 -5.79 -7.51
CA SER A 93 11.34 -5.44 -8.51
C SER A 93 12.59 -4.89 -7.82
N LEU A 94 13.74 -5.00 -8.48
CA LEU A 94 15.05 -4.53 -8.00
C LEU A 94 15.72 -3.64 -9.04
N SER A 95 16.54 -2.70 -8.58
CA SER A 95 17.27 -1.77 -9.43
C SER A 95 18.62 -1.40 -8.82
N THR A 96 19.56 -1.05 -9.69
CA THR A 96 20.87 -0.49 -9.34
C THR A 96 20.89 1.04 -9.31
N ASN A 97 19.80 1.70 -9.71
CA ASN A 97 19.70 3.15 -9.75
C ASN A 97 19.80 3.76 -8.34
N SER A 98 20.56 4.85 -8.21
CA SER A 98 20.81 5.54 -6.93
C SER A 98 19.87 6.72 -6.64
N THR A 99 18.95 7.03 -7.55
CA THR A 99 18.00 8.12 -7.41
C THR A 99 17.01 7.78 -6.31
N ALA A 100 16.74 8.73 -5.42
CA ALA A 100 15.73 8.58 -4.39
C ALA A 100 14.34 8.37 -5.03
N PRO A 101 13.43 7.60 -4.39
CA PRO A 101 12.07 7.41 -4.87
C PRO A 101 11.36 8.74 -5.15
N ASP A 102 10.74 8.85 -6.32
CA ASP A 102 9.97 10.00 -6.76
C ASP A 102 8.48 9.64 -6.89
N ALA A 103 7.60 10.58 -6.52
CA ALA A 103 6.16 10.34 -6.53
C ALA A 103 5.58 10.16 -7.95
N SER A 104 6.25 10.72 -8.96
CA SER A 104 5.83 10.65 -10.37
C SER A 104 6.19 9.34 -11.08
N TRP A 105 6.97 8.46 -10.43
CA TRP A 105 7.41 7.22 -11.07
C TRP A 105 6.25 6.25 -11.32
N THR A 106 6.20 5.72 -12.54
CA THR A 106 5.31 4.63 -12.93
C THR A 106 6.03 3.29 -13.09
N VAL A 107 7.36 3.33 -13.13
CA VAL A 107 8.30 2.19 -13.19
C VAL A 107 9.53 2.59 -12.40
N ILE A 108 10.17 1.65 -11.69
CA ILE A 108 11.48 1.96 -11.09
C ILE A 108 12.54 2.16 -12.19
N PRO A 109 13.42 3.18 -12.07
CA PRO A 109 14.50 3.37 -13.03
C PRO A 109 15.48 2.21 -13.01
N ASP A 110 16.09 1.89 -14.15
CA ASP A 110 17.08 0.81 -14.33
C ASP A 110 16.67 -0.51 -13.67
N GLU A 111 15.43 -0.93 -13.89
CA GLU A 111 14.92 -2.20 -13.40
C GLU A 111 15.80 -3.36 -13.91
N ILE A 112 16.21 -4.22 -12.99
CA ILE A 112 16.99 -5.42 -13.32
C ILE A 112 16.05 -6.43 -13.97
N THR A 113 16.34 -6.82 -15.21
CA THR A 113 15.52 -7.75 -16.01
C THR A 113 16.20 -9.08 -16.32
N SER A 114 17.37 -9.35 -15.73
CA SER A 114 18.07 -10.63 -15.87
C SER A 114 18.89 -10.98 -14.63
N GLY A 115 19.37 -12.22 -14.55
CA GLY A 115 20.42 -12.65 -13.63
C GLY A 115 19.93 -13.05 -12.23
N GLY A 116 18.68 -13.51 -12.12
CA GLY A 116 18.09 -14.01 -10.86
C GLY A 116 17.57 -12.93 -9.92
N LEU A 117 17.67 -11.65 -10.33
CA LEU A 117 17.13 -10.49 -9.64
C LEU A 117 15.98 -9.84 -10.41
N GLU A 118 15.44 -10.53 -11.41
CA GLU A 118 14.27 -10.09 -12.18
C GLU A 118 13.05 -9.94 -11.28
N ARG A 119 12.11 -9.07 -11.66
CA ARG A 119 10.83 -8.92 -10.97
C ARG A 119 10.17 -10.27 -10.70
N ALA A 120 9.77 -10.50 -9.46
CA ALA A 120 9.19 -11.77 -9.04
C ALA A 120 8.04 -11.58 -8.05
N ALA A 121 7.11 -12.54 -8.04
CA ALA A 121 5.98 -12.52 -7.11
C ALA A 121 6.48 -12.77 -5.68
N GLY A 122 6.14 -11.85 -4.77
CA GLY A 122 6.30 -12.04 -3.34
C GLY A 122 5.21 -12.94 -2.77
N THR A 123 5.54 -13.61 -1.69
CA THR A 123 4.57 -14.30 -0.84
C THR A 123 3.97 -13.30 0.13
N CYS A 124 2.65 -13.09 0.06
CA CYS A 124 1.94 -12.14 0.92
C CYS A 124 1.18 -12.84 2.05
N THR A 125 1.31 -12.34 3.27
CA THR A 125 0.65 -12.85 4.47
C THR A 125 -0.04 -11.73 5.23
N ARG A 126 -1.26 -11.99 5.70
CA ARG A 126 -1.95 -11.08 6.63
C ARG A 126 -1.37 -11.26 8.03
N ASN A 127 -0.98 -10.17 8.67
CA ASN A 127 -0.46 -10.21 10.05
C ASN A 127 -1.54 -9.75 11.05
N ALA A 128 -2.35 -8.74 10.69
CA ALA A 128 -3.46 -8.23 11.48
C ALA A 128 -4.53 -7.57 10.58
N VAL A 129 -5.56 -6.96 11.19
CA VAL A 129 -6.50 -6.10 10.44
C VAL A 129 -5.71 -4.93 9.85
N GLY A 130 -5.87 -4.68 8.55
CA GLY A 130 -5.17 -3.60 7.86
C GLY A 130 -3.65 -3.76 7.76
N ASN A 131 -3.05 -4.85 8.26
CA ASN A 131 -1.60 -5.07 8.22
C ASN A 131 -1.24 -6.39 7.53
N TRP A 132 -0.35 -6.30 6.55
CA TRP A 132 0.15 -7.45 5.80
C TRP A 132 1.62 -7.29 5.43
N THR A 133 2.21 -8.38 4.96
CA THR A 133 3.60 -8.38 4.50
C THR A 133 3.72 -9.16 3.20
N CYS A 134 4.46 -8.63 2.24
CA CYS A 134 4.84 -9.33 1.01
C CYS A 134 6.37 -9.44 0.97
N SER A 135 6.90 -10.65 0.77
CA SER A 135 8.35 -10.87 0.75
C SER A 135 8.80 -11.80 -0.35
N ASN A 136 10.01 -11.56 -0.85
CA ASN A 136 10.69 -12.48 -1.76
C ASN A 136 12.19 -12.54 -1.43
N THR A 137 12.80 -13.70 -1.70
CA THR A 137 14.25 -13.89 -1.63
C THR A 137 14.74 -14.15 -3.05
N PHE A 138 15.46 -13.19 -3.62
CA PHE A 138 16.10 -13.29 -4.92
C PHE A 138 17.44 -14.01 -4.76
N THR A 139 17.85 -14.78 -5.76
CA THR A 139 19.16 -15.44 -5.78
C THR A 139 19.91 -14.98 -7.03
N ALA A 140 21.01 -14.25 -6.85
CA ALA A 140 21.79 -13.75 -7.96
C ALA A 140 22.45 -14.92 -8.71
N THR A 141 22.32 -14.97 -10.04
CA THR A 141 23.00 -15.97 -10.88
C THR A 141 24.29 -15.42 -11.51
N THR A 142 24.57 -14.14 -11.30
CA THR A 142 25.75 -13.41 -11.76
C THR A 142 26.10 -12.30 -10.76
N SER A 143 27.19 -11.58 -10.99
CA SER A 143 27.61 -10.47 -10.13
C SER A 143 26.81 -9.21 -10.43
N PHE A 144 26.34 -8.53 -9.38
CA PHE A 144 25.69 -7.22 -9.45
C PHE A 144 26.42 -6.22 -8.56
N THR A 145 26.54 -4.99 -9.05
CA THR A 145 27.11 -3.87 -8.29
C THR A 145 26.03 -2.85 -8.00
N GLY A 146 25.93 -2.42 -6.74
CA GLY A 146 25.10 -1.31 -6.34
C GLY A 146 23.59 -1.54 -6.42
N VAL A 147 23.10 -2.77 -6.17
CA VAL A 147 21.65 -3.01 -6.02
C VAL A 147 21.17 -2.25 -4.79
N GLN A 148 20.23 -1.32 -4.95
CA GLN A 148 19.93 -0.35 -3.90
C GLN A 148 18.50 0.21 -3.94
N LEU A 149 17.70 -0.19 -4.91
CA LEU A 149 16.34 0.29 -5.10
C LEU A 149 15.39 -0.89 -5.31
N THR A 150 14.18 -0.80 -4.77
CA THR A 150 13.13 -1.80 -4.96
C THR A 150 11.78 -1.14 -5.18
N GLY A 151 10.95 -1.79 -6.00
CA GLY A 151 9.56 -1.39 -6.25
C GLY A 151 8.58 -2.53 -5.95
N LEU A 152 7.42 -2.18 -5.42
CA LEU A 152 6.25 -3.05 -5.30
C LEU A 152 5.29 -2.77 -6.47
N ASN A 153 4.91 -3.80 -7.20
CA ASN A 153 4.14 -3.70 -8.44
C ASN A 153 2.93 -4.62 -8.43
N TRP A 154 1.89 -4.25 -9.17
CA TRP A 154 0.74 -5.14 -9.40
C TRP A 154 0.88 -6.03 -10.64
N ASN A 155 1.73 -5.66 -11.60
CA ASN A 155 2.02 -6.45 -12.79
C ASN A 155 3.41 -7.12 -12.69
N GLY A 156 3.49 -8.40 -13.05
CA GLY A 156 4.72 -9.19 -13.00
C GLY A 156 5.70 -8.97 -14.16
N THR A 157 5.31 -8.22 -15.19
CA THR A 157 6.14 -7.93 -16.36
C THR A 157 7.10 -6.78 -16.05
N ALA A 158 8.41 -7.01 -16.22
CA ALA A 158 9.41 -5.95 -16.07
C ALA A 158 9.14 -4.79 -17.05
N GLY A 159 9.36 -3.56 -16.61
CA GLY A 159 9.08 -2.35 -17.39
C GLY A 159 7.60 -1.98 -17.53
N ALA A 160 6.66 -2.82 -17.06
CA ALA A 160 5.24 -2.45 -17.06
C ALA A 160 4.98 -1.31 -16.07
N GLN A 161 4.23 -0.29 -16.51
CA GLN A 161 3.81 0.87 -15.73
C GLN A 161 2.83 0.47 -14.62
N SER A 162 3.37 -0.08 -13.55
CA SER A 162 2.61 -0.79 -12.51
C SER A 162 3.17 -0.59 -11.11
N LEU A 163 3.93 0.50 -10.92
CA LEU A 163 4.59 0.79 -9.67
C LEU A 163 3.58 1.32 -8.65
N VAL A 164 3.48 0.65 -7.50
CA VAL A 164 2.66 1.10 -6.37
C VAL A 164 3.50 1.88 -5.39
N ALA A 165 4.67 1.36 -5.07
CA ALA A 165 5.55 1.98 -4.08
C ALA A 165 7.00 1.67 -4.40
N ALA A 166 7.89 2.58 -4.01
CA ALA A 166 9.32 2.43 -4.17
C ALA A 166 10.05 2.75 -2.86
N ALA A 167 11.18 2.09 -2.65
CA ALA A 167 12.03 2.29 -1.49
C ALA A 167 13.50 2.08 -1.88
N GLN A 168 14.36 2.99 -1.43
CA GLN A 168 15.80 2.87 -1.54
C GLN A 168 16.37 2.27 -0.25
N PHE A 169 17.42 1.48 -0.35
CA PHE A 169 18.17 0.92 0.77
C PHE A 169 19.67 1.05 0.52
N SER A 170 20.47 0.69 1.53
CA SER A 170 21.92 0.70 1.44
C SER A 170 22.42 -0.15 0.27
N ALA A 171 23.18 0.45 -0.63
CA ALA A 171 23.68 -0.22 -1.82
C ALA A 171 24.47 -1.49 -1.48
N VAL A 172 24.20 -2.56 -2.21
CA VAL A 172 24.85 -3.85 -2.00
C VAL A 172 25.35 -4.49 -3.29
N ASN A 173 26.51 -5.12 -3.17
CA ASN A 173 27.07 -5.96 -4.22
C ASN A 173 26.75 -7.42 -3.92
N LEU A 174 26.34 -8.13 -4.96
CA LEU A 174 25.96 -9.54 -4.90
C LEU A 174 26.84 -10.30 -5.87
N GLU A 175 27.38 -11.42 -5.42
CA GLU A 175 28.03 -12.40 -6.29
C GLU A 175 27.05 -13.53 -6.63
N ALA A 176 27.44 -14.39 -7.58
CA ALA A 176 26.63 -15.56 -7.89
C ALA A 176 26.37 -16.42 -6.63
N ASN A 177 25.11 -16.85 -6.45
CA ASN A 177 24.56 -17.55 -5.30
C ASN A 177 24.38 -16.74 -4.01
N ASP A 178 24.72 -15.44 -4.00
CA ASP A 178 24.24 -14.56 -2.94
C ASP A 178 22.72 -14.37 -3.09
N GLN A 179 22.04 -14.21 -1.97
CA GLN A 179 20.61 -13.94 -1.93
C GLN A 179 20.33 -12.54 -1.37
N LEU A 180 19.32 -11.88 -1.93
CA LEU A 180 18.78 -10.63 -1.43
C LEU A 180 17.32 -10.86 -1.07
N GLN A 181 16.98 -10.74 0.22
CA GLN A 181 15.61 -10.78 0.67
C GLN A 181 15.06 -9.36 0.79
N ILE A 182 13.90 -9.13 0.20
CA ILE A 182 13.11 -7.91 0.32
C ILE A 182 11.79 -8.24 1.02
N LYS A 183 11.42 -7.43 2.00
CA LYS A 183 10.18 -7.58 2.77
C LYS A 183 9.46 -6.24 2.89
N TRP A 184 8.29 -6.15 2.30
CA TRP A 184 7.37 -5.02 2.40
C TRP A 184 6.33 -5.29 3.46
N THR A 185 6.25 -4.47 4.50
CA THR A 185 5.20 -4.51 5.52
C THR A 185 4.35 -3.24 5.40
N ILE A 186 3.05 -3.41 5.19
CA ILE A 186 2.11 -2.32 4.94
C ILE A 186 1.02 -2.35 6.00
N THR A 187 0.67 -1.18 6.53
CA THR A 187 -0.43 -0.92 7.46
C THR A 187 -1.34 0.15 6.89
N VAL A 188 -2.64 -0.12 6.88
CA VAL A 188 -3.70 0.85 6.64
C VAL A 188 -4.56 0.94 7.90
N SER A 189 -4.72 2.14 8.44
CA SER A 189 -5.42 2.41 9.72
C SER A 189 -6.16 3.72 9.71
#